data_AF-F0WBS5-F1
#
_entry.id   AF-F0WBS5-F1
#
_cell.length_a   1.000
_cell.length_b   1.000
_cell.length_c   1.000
_cell.angle_alpha   90.00
_cell.angle_beta   90.00
_cell.angle_gamma   90.00
#
_symmetry.space_group_name_H-M   'P 1'
#
loop_
_entity.id
_entity.type
_entity.pdbx_description
1 polymer ?
#
loop_
_entity_poly.entity_id
_entity_poly.type
_entity_poly.pdbx_seq_one_letter_code
_entity_poly.pdbx_strand_id
1 'polypeptide(L)'
;MFCSGKIYYDLVRERQACLSLKAQKKIAIVRIEELAPFPFPQLVEYLGTLKNLEEVTWVQEEPLNLGAWIYVRPHLEKIVKKQLPINYIGRQSLAASAVGTTKHHSEQAEEIFRRAFGERED
;
A
#
# COMPACT_ATOMS: atom_id res chain seq x y z
N MET A 1 3.62 0.51 -4.93
CA MET A 1 2.67 0.30 -3.82
C MET A 1 1.51 -0.55 -4.30
N PHE A 2 1.28 -1.68 -3.63
CA PHE A 2 0.11 -2.53 -3.82
C PHE A 2 -0.96 -2.20 -2.78
N CYS A 3 -2.22 -2.34 -3.16
CA CYS A 3 -3.37 -2.19 -2.28
C CYS A 3 -4.56 -3.00 -2.82
N SER A 4 -5.66 -3.06 -2.07
CA SER A 4 -6.93 -3.61 -2.54
C SER A 4 -8.09 -2.76 -2.04
N GLY A 5 -9.19 -2.74 -2.79
CA GLY A 5 -10.40 -2.00 -2.41
C GLY A 5 -10.26 -0.49 -2.46
N LYS A 6 -11.06 0.21 -1.64
CA LYS A 6 -11.32 1.65 -1.77
C LYS A 6 -10.11 2.55 -1.50
N ILE A 7 -9.14 2.09 -0.69
CA ILE A 7 -7.94 2.87 -0.35
C ILE A 7 -7.14 3.30 -1.59
N TYR A 8 -7.26 2.57 -2.71
CA TYR A 8 -6.66 2.99 -3.98
C TYR A 8 -7.04 4.41 -4.38
N TYR A 9 -8.33 4.75 -4.28
CA TYR A 9 -8.82 6.07 -4.69
C TYR A 9 -8.27 7.17 -3.79
N ASP A 10 -8.19 6.89 -2.49
CA ASP A 10 -7.58 7.81 -1.54
C ASP A 10 -6.08 7.98 -1.83
N LEU A 11 -5.34 6.90 -2.08
CA LEU A 11 -3.92 6.98 -2.46
C LEU A 11 -3.69 7.77 -3.74
N VAL A 12 -4.54 7.59 -4.77
CA VAL A 12 -4.43 8.35 -6.02
C VAL A 12 -4.70 9.83 -5.79
N ARG A 13 -5.74 10.16 -5.01
CA ARG A 13 -6.09 11.55 -4.67
C ARG A 13 -4.97 12.22 -3.87
N GLU A 14 -4.47 11.55 -2.84
CA GLU A 14 -3.40 12.07 -1.99
C GLU A 14 -2.12 12.26 -2.79
N ARG A 15 -1.71 11.26 -3.60
CA ARG A 15 -0.56 11.39 -4.51
C ARG A 15 -0.66 12.63 -5.41
N GLN A 16 -1.85 12.95 -5.92
CA GLN A 16 -2.07 14.13 -6.77
C GLN A 16 -1.97 15.43 -5.99
N ALA A 17 -2.45 15.44 -4.73
CA ALA A 17 -2.45 16.61 -3.88
C ALA A 17 -1.06 16.95 -3.31
N CYS A 18 -0.26 15.94 -2.94
CA CYS A 18 0.97 16.17 -2.17
C CYS A 18 2.29 16.03 -2.97
N LEU A 19 2.28 15.43 -4.17
CA LEU A 19 3.51 15.22 -4.93
C LEU A 19 3.56 16.01 -6.23
N SER A 20 4.74 16.56 -6.53
CA SER A 20 5.04 17.09 -7.87
C SER A 20 4.90 16.02 -8.97
N LEU A 21 4.59 16.43 -10.20
CA LEU A 21 4.44 15.50 -11.34
C LEU A 21 5.66 14.58 -11.55
N LYS A 22 6.87 15.06 -11.23
CA LYS A 22 8.10 14.25 -11.31
C LYS A 22 8.15 13.18 -10.22
N ALA A 23 7.74 13.52 -8.99
CA ALA A 23 7.67 12.58 -7.88
C ALA A 23 6.55 11.55 -8.07
N GLN A 24 5.38 11.96 -8.60
CA GLN A 24 4.28 11.05 -8.92
C GLN A 24 4.69 9.91 -9.86
N LYS A 25 5.59 10.18 -10.82
CA LYS A 25 6.11 9.18 -11.77
C LYS A 25 7.03 8.13 -11.13
N LYS A 26 7.56 8.39 -9.92
CA LYS A 26 8.40 7.44 -9.19
C LYS A 26 7.59 6.36 -8.48
N ILE A 27 6.30 6.60 -8.24
CA ILE A 27 5.45 5.72 -7.43
C ILE A 27 4.32 5.15 -8.28
N ALA A 28 4.40 3.85 -8.58
CA ALA A 28 3.29 3.09 -9.11
C ALA A 28 2.33 2.68 -7.99
N ILE A 29 1.03 2.97 -8.14
CA ILE A 29 -0.04 2.46 -7.27
C ILE A 29 -0.81 1.40 -8.05
N VAL A 30 -0.83 0.18 -7.53
CA VAL A 30 -1.38 -1.00 -8.20
C VAL A 30 -2.43 -1.64 -7.31
N ARG A 31 -3.58 -1.98 -7.91
CA ARG A 31 -4.64 -2.70 -7.21
C ARG A 31 -4.52 -4.19 -7.45
N ILE A 32 -4.64 -4.96 -6.37
CA ILE A 32 -4.90 -6.39 -6.40
C ILE A 32 -6.39 -6.57 -6.13
N GLU A 33 -7.17 -6.75 -7.20
CA GLU A 33 -8.63 -6.89 -7.14
C GLU A 33 -9.05 -8.29 -6.67
N GLU A 34 -8.26 -9.31 -7.00
CA GLU A 34 -8.47 -10.69 -6.58
C GLU A 34 -7.35 -11.08 -5.61
N LEU A 35 -7.70 -11.32 -4.34
CA LEU A 35 -6.74 -11.76 -3.33
C LEU A 35 -6.56 -13.28 -3.35
N ALA A 36 -7.65 -14.03 -3.52
CA ALA A 36 -7.66 -15.49 -3.50
C ALA A 36 -8.52 -16.02 -4.66
N PRO A 37 -7.94 -16.80 -5.60
CA PRO A 37 -6.54 -17.21 -5.66
C PRO A 37 -5.58 -16.03 -5.89
N PHE A 38 -4.35 -16.13 -5.37
CA PHE A 38 -3.38 -15.03 -5.51
C PHE A 38 -2.90 -14.90 -6.98
N PRO A 39 -2.93 -13.71 -7.60
CA PRO A 39 -2.70 -13.52 -9.04
C PRO A 39 -1.21 -13.48 -9.39
N PHE A 40 -0.53 -14.62 -9.19
CA PHE A 40 0.89 -14.78 -9.44
C PHE A 40 1.32 -14.39 -10.87
N PRO A 41 0.70 -14.91 -11.94
CA PRO A 41 1.15 -14.62 -13.30
C PRO A 41 1.15 -13.12 -13.63
N GLN A 42 0.04 -12.45 -13.32
CA GLN A 42 -0.17 -11.03 -13.63
C GLN A 42 0.82 -10.14 -12.86
N LEU A 43 1.06 -10.44 -11.58
CA LEU A 43 2.00 -9.66 -10.78
C LEU A 43 3.46 -9.89 -11.19
N VAL A 44 3.85 -11.12 -11.54
CA VAL A 44 5.20 -11.42 -12.03
C VAL A 44 5.46 -10.69 -13.35
N GLU A 45 4.51 -10.74 -14.28
CA GLU A 45 4.59 -10.04 -15.56
C GLU A 45 4.72 -8.52 -15.34
N TYR A 46 3.82 -7.94 -14.55
CA TYR A 46 3.83 -6.50 -14.27
C TYR A 46 5.13 -6.05 -13.60
N LEU A 47 5.59 -6.75 -12.54
CA LEU A 47 6.85 -6.44 -11.86
C LEU A 47 8.05 -6.55 -12.81
N GLY A 48 8.01 -7.46 -13.78
CA GLY A 48 9.03 -7.59 -14.84
C GLY A 48 9.17 -6.35 -15.73
N THR A 49 8.12 -5.53 -15.84
CA THR A 49 8.17 -4.26 -16.58
C THR A 49 8.89 -3.13 -15.84
N LEU A 50 9.03 -3.24 -14.51
CA LEU A 50 9.59 -2.21 -13.64
C LEU A 50 11.11 -2.38 -13.47
N LYS A 51 11.89 -1.81 -14.40
CA LYS A 51 13.35 -2.00 -14.46
C LYS A 51 14.14 -1.41 -13.28
N ASN A 52 13.64 -0.34 -12.67
CA ASN A 52 14.29 0.39 -11.58
C ASN A 52 13.47 0.27 -10.27
N LEU A 53 12.88 -0.90 -10.03
CA LEU A 53 12.11 -1.14 -8.82
C LEU A 53 13.05 -1.25 -7.61
N GLU A 54 12.92 -0.33 -6.66
CA GLU A 54 13.75 -0.28 -5.44
C GLU A 54 13.08 -0.96 -4.24
N GLU A 55 11.74 -0.90 -4.15
CA GLU A 55 10.99 -1.48 -3.05
C GLU A 55 9.54 -1.78 -3.44
N VAL A 56 8.91 -2.65 -2.65
CA VAL A 56 7.48 -2.96 -2.76
C VAL A 56 6.81 -2.64 -1.42
N THR A 57 5.71 -1.92 -1.45
CA THR A 57 4.96 -1.58 -0.24
C THR A 57 3.51 -2.02 -0.38
N TRP A 58 2.99 -2.77 0.59
CA TRP A 58 1.56 -3.05 0.75
C TRP A 58 0.92 -1.93 1.57
N VAL A 59 -0.18 -1.39 1.07
CA VAL A 59 -0.93 -0.31 1.72
C VAL A 59 -2.37 -0.74 1.95
N GLN A 60 -2.85 -0.63 3.19
CA GLN A 60 -4.22 -0.95 3.55
C GLN A 60 -4.73 -0.02 4.66
N GLU A 61 -6.05 0.11 4.77
CA GLU A 61 -6.64 0.90 5.84
C GLU A 61 -6.89 0.05 7.09
N GLU A 62 -7.04 -1.26 6.94
CA GLU A 62 -7.26 -2.19 8.03
C GLU A 62 -6.05 -2.26 8.98
N PRO A 63 -6.26 -2.57 10.28
CA PRO A 63 -5.18 -2.89 11.22
C PRO A 63 -4.23 -3.97 10.70
N LEU A 64 -2.96 -3.92 11.12
CA LEU A 64 -1.88 -4.85 10.71
C LEU A 64 -2.26 -6.34 10.84
N ASN A 65 -2.99 -6.67 11.90
CA ASN A 65 -3.46 -8.02 12.21
C ASN A 65 -4.77 -8.40 11.49
N LEU A 66 -5.30 -7.50 10.67
CA LEU A 66 -6.51 -7.63 9.87
C LEU A 66 -6.21 -7.27 8.40
N GLY A 67 -7.25 -7.27 7.57
CA GLY A 67 -7.10 -7.04 6.14
C GLY A 67 -6.28 -8.15 5.49
N ALA A 68 -5.62 -7.81 4.38
CA ALA A 68 -4.97 -8.81 3.54
C ALA A 68 -3.46 -8.96 3.80
N TRP A 69 -2.83 -8.07 4.58
CA TRP A 69 -1.38 -8.05 4.74
C TRP A 69 -0.79 -9.41 5.13
N ILE A 70 -1.34 -10.06 6.17
CA ILE A 70 -0.86 -11.36 6.64
C ILE A 70 -0.98 -12.44 5.55
N TYR A 71 -2.03 -12.39 4.74
CA TYR A 71 -2.24 -13.30 3.62
C TYR A 71 -1.28 -13.00 2.46
N VAL A 72 -1.22 -11.74 2.00
CA VAL A 72 -0.51 -11.32 0.79
C VAL A 72 1.01 -11.33 0.96
N ARG A 73 1.53 -11.02 2.15
CA ARG A 73 2.98 -10.95 2.42
C ARG A 73 3.76 -12.20 1.94
N PRO A 74 3.44 -13.44 2.38
CA PRO A 74 4.17 -14.62 1.94
C PRO A 74 4.03 -14.90 0.43
N HIS A 75 2.98 -14.39 -0.23
CA HIS A 75 2.85 -14.48 -1.68
C HIS A 75 3.74 -13.46 -2.39
N LEU A 76 3.83 -12.22 -1.88
CA LEU A 76 4.76 -11.21 -2.40
C LEU A 76 6.21 -11.65 -2.24
N GLU A 77 6.58 -12.25 -1.11
CA GLU A 77 7.93 -12.79 -0.85
C GLU A 77 8.36 -13.85 -1.88
N LYS A 78 7.41 -14.54 -2.53
CA LYS A 78 7.71 -15.52 -3.59
C LYS A 78 8.01 -14.88 -4.95
N ILE A 79 7.47 -13.69 -5.23
CA ILE A 79 7.55 -13.04 -6.56
C ILE A 79 8.48 -11.83 -6.59
N VAL A 80 8.63 -11.14 -5.46
CA VAL A 80 9.58 -10.03 -5.33
C VAL A 80 10.96 -10.65 -5.22
N LYS A 81 11.89 -10.23 -6.09
CA LYS A 81 13.28 -10.73 -6.08
C LYS A 81 13.83 -10.61 -4.65
N LYS A 82 14.52 -11.65 -4.18
CA LYS A 82 15.01 -11.85 -2.78
C LYS A 82 15.85 -10.71 -2.16
N GLN A 83 16.03 -9.59 -2.84
CA GLN A 83 16.83 -8.43 -2.43
C GLN A 83 16.01 -7.14 -2.27
N LEU A 84 14.77 -7.08 -2.78
CA LEU A 84 13.96 -5.88 -2.65
C LEU A 84 13.13 -5.93 -1.35
N PRO A 85 13.14 -4.86 -0.53
CA PRO A 85 12.34 -4.80 0.68
C PRO A 85 10.84 -4.83 0.38
N ILE A 86 10.09 -5.51 1.23
CA ILE A 86 8.63 -5.55 1.22
C ILE A 86 8.12 -4.86 2.49
N ASN A 87 7.58 -3.66 2.33
CA ASN A 87 7.14 -2.80 3.43
C ASN A 87 5.62 -2.88 3.64
N TYR A 88 5.19 -2.51 4.84
CA TYR A 88 3.77 -2.38 5.21
C TYR A 88 3.46 -0.94 5.63
N ILE A 89 2.42 -0.37 5.05
CA ILE A 89 1.80 0.87 5.49
C ILE A 89 0.32 0.61 5.76
N GLY A 90 -0.12 0.93 6.96
CA GLY A 90 -1.49 0.73 7.37
C GLY A 90 -1.63 0.99 8.86
N ARG A 91 -2.84 0.77 9.38
CA ARG A 91 -3.10 0.94 10.81
C ARG A 91 -2.28 -0.08 11.62
N GLN A 92 -1.88 0.31 12.83
CA GLN A 92 -1.23 -0.59 13.78
C GLN A 92 -2.19 -1.71 14.20
N SER A 93 -1.64 -2.78 14.78
CA SER A 93 -2.45 -3.89 15.28
C SER A 93 -3.46 -3.41 16.31
N LEU A 94 -4.71 -3.87 16.19
CA LEU A 94 -5.80 -3.54 17.12
C LEU A 94 -6.60 -4.79 17.47
N ALA A 95 -7.13 -4.84 18.70
CA ALA A 95 -8.06 -5.89 19.11
C ALA A 95 -9.45 -5.76 18.44
N ALA A 96 -9.77 -4.55 17.96
CA ALA A 96 -11.00 -4.23 17.24
C ALA A 96 -10.70 -3.86 15.78
N SER A 97 -11.73 -3.88 14.92
CA SER A 97 -11.59 -3.54 13.49
C SER A 97 -11.20 -2.08 13.23
N ALA A 98 -11.56 -1.17 14.14
CA ALA A 98 -11.25 0.26 14.06
C ALA A 98 -11.27 0.92 15.45
N VAL A 99 -10.73 2.13 15.55
CA VAL A 99 -10.90 2.99 16.72
C VAL A 99 -12.33 3.55 16.78
N GLY A 100 -12.83 3.77 18.00
CA GLY A 100 -14.21 4.18 18.24
C GLY A 100 -14.49 5.68 18.13
N THR A 101 -13.50 6.52 17.82
CA THR A 101 -13.67 7.97 17.72
C THR A 101 -13.29 8.48 16.35
N THR A 102 -14.07 9.41 15.80
CA THR A 102 -13.82 10.03 14.50
C THR A 102 -12.45 10.70 14.44
N LYS A 103 -12.05 11.38 15.52
CA LYS A 103 -10.75 12.06 15.61
C LYS A 103 -9.59 11.08 15.39
N HIS A 104 -9.52 10.00 16.17
CA HIS A 104 -8.46 9.01 16.01
C HIS A 104 -8.53 8.27 14.67
N HIS A 105 -9.74 8.05 14.15
CA HIS A 105 -9.91 7.42 12.86
C HIS A 105 -9.31 8.27 11.73
N SER A 106 -9.53 9.59 11.75
CA SER A 106 -8.94 10.53 10.80
C SER A 106 -7.42 10.64 10.96
N GLU A 107 -6.93 10.76 12.20
CA GLU A 107 -5.48 10.79 12.49
C GLU A 107 -4.76 9.54 11.94
N GLN A 108 -5.36 8.36 12.10
CA GLN A 108 -4.82 7.12 11.56
C GLN A 108 -4.83 7.07 10.02
N ALA A 109 -5.83 7.67 9.37
CA ALA A 109 -5.87 7.75 7.92
C ALA A 109 -4.81 8.72 7.37
N GLU A 110 -4.65 9.88 8.00
CA GLU A 110 -3.59 10.84 7.66
C GLU A 110 -2.19 10.24 7.81
N GLU A 111 -1.96 9.47 8.88
CA GLU A 111 -0.68 8.79 9.10
C GLU A 111 -0.34 7.77 7.99
N ILE A 112 -1.35 7.09 7.42
CA ILE A 112 -1.12 6.20 6.26
C ILE A 112 -0.58 7.00 5.08
N PHE A 113 -1.16 8.17 4.78
CA PHE A 113 -0.75 8.99 3.65
C PHE A 113 0.59 9.67 3.88
N ARG A 114 0.83 10.16 5.10
CA ARG A 114 2.14 10.70 5.52
C ARG A 114 3.24 9.66 5.32
N ARG A 115 3.01 8.42 5.74
CA ARG A 115 3.98 7.32 5.55
C ARG A 115 4.13 6.92 4.08
N ALA A 116 3.08 7.04 3.26
CA ALA A 116 3.10 6.64 1.86
C ALA A 116 3.79 7.66 0.95
N PHE A 117 3.68 8.97 1.25
CA PHE A 117 4.11 10.04 0.35
C PHE A 117 5.01 11.10 0.99
N GLY A 118 5.19 11.10 2.31
CA GLY A 118 5.87 12.15 3.07
C GLY A 118 4.90 13.21 3.58
N GLU A 119 5.45 14.26 4.21
CA GLU A 119 4.67 15.43 4.62
C GLU A 119 4.16 16.18 3.38
N ARG A 120 3.01 16.84 3.53
CA ARG A 120 2.52 17.76 2.49
C ARG A 120 3.44 18.98 2.48
N GLU A 121 3.95 19.35 1.31
CA GLU A 121 4.53 20.67 1.11
C GLU A 121 3.35 21.67 1.08
N ASP A 122 3.21 22.48 2.12
CA ASP A 122 2.25 23.59 2.21
C ASP A 122 2.63 24.78 1.30
#